data_AF-A0A1C6M4W1-F1
#
_entry.id   AF-A0A1C6M4W1-F1
#
_cell.length_a   1.000
_cell.length_b   1.000
_cell.length_c   1.000
_cell.angle_alpha   90.00
_cell.angle_beta   90.00
_cell.angle_gamma   90.00
#
_symmetry.space_group_name_H-M   'P 1'
#
loop_
_entity.id
_entity.type
_entity.pdbx_description
1 polymer ?
#
loop_
_entity_poly.entity_id
_entity_poly.type
_entity_poly.pdbx_seq_one_letter_code
_entity_poly.pdbx_strand_id
1 'polypeptide(L)'
;MSDPGGALAEVARQRGAAAAKVRLPWWYVALFAVVWAALLGGTTAARDHERLGIPEFPYTFVAGMTLAVLLVVFRRRSGLHLLWRSTPYPALKRQQVRTAGVMVGGALVELALYLLGDRWIAASWAALVFAVLHGVLVTAQLRRVNREIRADIREGRSGSA
;
A
#
# COMPACT_ATOMS: atom_id res chain seq x y z
N MET A 1 8.21 44.03 16.61
CA MET A 1 8.26 43.39 15.28
C MET A 1 8.77 41.98 15.47
N SER A 2 7.97 40.97 15.13
CA SER A 2 8.37 39.56 15.23
C SER A 2 9.57 39.30 14.33
N ASP A 3 10.65 38.75 14.89
CA ASP A 3 11.85 38.34 14.15
C ASP A 3 11.45 37.38 13.01
N PRO A 4 11.64 37.78 11.73
CA PRO A 4 11.32 36.94 10.58
C PRO A 4 12.08 35.61 10.60
N GLY A 5 13.30 35.60 11.15
CA GLY A 5 14.11 34.40 11.32
C GLY A 5 13.48 33.40 12.29
N GLY A 6 13.04 33.88 13.46
CA GLY A 6 12.30 33.09 14.43
C GLY A 6 10.98 32.51 13.90
N ALA A 7 10.22 33.29 13.12
CA ALA A 7 8.97 32.82 12.51
C ALA A 7 9.20 31.69 11.48
N LEU A 8 10.22 31.81 10.63
CA LEU A 8 10.58 30.77 9.65
C LEU A 8 11.09 29.49 10.32
N ALA A 9 11.90 29.63 11.39
CA ALA A 9 12.40 28.50 12.15
C ALA A 9 11.26 27.71 12.83
N GLU A 10 10.24 28.41 13.33
CA GLU A 10 9.08 27.78 13.94
C GLU A 10 8.21 27.04 12.92
N VAL A 11 8.00 27.61 11.74
CA VAL A 11 7.32 26.93 10.62
C VAL A 11 8.08 25.66 10.21
N ALA A 12 9.40 25.70 10.14
CA ALA A 12 10.21 24.52 9.83
C ALA A 12 10.08 23.43 10.91
N ARG A 13 10.06 23.80 12.20
CA ARG A 13 9.81 22.88 13.32
C ARG A 13 8.44 22.21 13.20
N GLN A 14 7.40 22.99 12.95
CA GLN A 14 6.02 22.49 12.81
C GLN A 14 5.89 21.52 11.62
N ARG A 15 6.51 21.82 10.48
CA ARG A 15 6.58 20.91 9.32
C ARG A 15 7.32 19.62 9.64
N GLY A 16 8.43 19.71 10.38
CA GLY A 16 9.17 18.53 10.87
C GLY A 16 8.31 17.63 11.76
N ALA A 17 7.59 18.21 12.71
CA ALA A 17 6.67 17.49 13.59
C ALA A 17 5.50 16.86 12.82
N ALA A 18 4.93 17.56 11.84
CA ALA A 18 3.90 17.02 10.96
C ALA A 18 4.41 15.83 10.11
N ALA A 19 5.59 15.96 9.51
CA ALA A 19 6.22 14.89 8.72
C ALA A 19 6.60 13.66 9.56
N ALA A 20 6.83 13.82 10.87
CA ALA A 20 7.06 12.71 11.80
C ALA A 20 5.77 11.92 12.08
N LYS A 21 4.62 12.61 12.21
CA LYS A 21 3.31 11.99 12.44
C LYS A 21 2.82 11.14 11.27
N VAL A 22 3.19 11.49 10.03
CA VAL A 22 2.78 10.77 8.79
C VAL A 22 3.59 9.48 8.54
N ARG A 23 4.61 9.20 9.36
CA ARG A 23 5.46 8.01 9.17
C ARG A 23 4.67 6.72 9.44
N LEU A 24 4.72 5.79 8.48
CA LEU A 24 4.10 4.48 8.62
C LEU A 24 4.97 3.61 9.54
N PRO A 25 4.38 2.93 10.52
CA PRO A 25 5.11 1.96 11.31
C PRO A 25 5.46 0.74 10.45
N TRP A 26 6.60 0.11 10.74
CA TRP A 26 7.10 -1.03 9.96
C TRP A 26 6.14 -2.22 9.98
N TRP A 27 5.46 -2.46 11.10
CA TRP A 27 4.48 -3.54 11.26
C TRP A 27 3.29 -3.37 10.32
N TYR A 28 2.84 -2.13 10.10
CA TYR A 28 1.71 -1.85 9.20
C TYR A 28 2.08 -2.26 7.78
N VAL A 29 3.32 -1.96 7.39
CA VAL A 29 3.82 -2.28 6.06
C VAL A 29 3.98 -3.80 5.87
N ALA A 30 4.50 -4.51 6.88
CA ALA A 30 4.59 -5.97 6.84
C ALA A 30 3.20 -6.61 6.78
N LEU A 31 2.27 -6.16 7.61
CA LEU A 31 0.91 -6.68 7.67
C LEU A 31 0.14 -6.41 6.37
N PHE A 32 0.34 -5.24 5.74
CA PHE A 32 -0.23 -4.94 4.43
C PHE A 32 0.29 -5.89 3.35
N ALA A 33 1.61 -6.18 3.34
CA ALA A 33 2.21 -7.13 2.40
C ALA A 33 1.57 -8.52 2.51
N VAL A 34 1.46 -9.02 3.74
CA VAL A 34 0.90 -10.35 4.05
C VAL A 34 -0.56 -10.42 3.64
N VAL A 35 -1.35 -9.40 4.02
CA VAL A 35 -2.78 -9.35 3.69
C VAL A 35 -3.00 -9.25 2.18
N TRP A 36 -2.18 -8.47 1.48
CA TRP A 36 -2.27 -8.36 0.01
C TRP A 36 -1.94 -9.69 -0.67
N ALA A 37 -0.87 -10.36 -0.26
CA ALA A 37 -0.48 -11.67 -0.77
C ALA A 37 -1.57 -12.72 -0.50
N ALA A 38 -2.14 -12.72 0.71
CA ALA A 38 -3.23 -13.62 1.08
C ALA A 38 -4.53 -13.32 0.31
N LEU A 39 -4.79 -12.06 -0.05
CA LEU A 39 -5.95 -11.69 -0.84
C LEU A 39 -5.84 -12.19 -2.28
N LEU A 40 -4.67 -12.03 -2.90
CA LEU A 40 -4.43 -12.46 -4.29
C LEU A 40 -4.23 -13.97 -4.40
N GLY A 41 -3.34 -14.54 -3.58
CA GLY A 41 -3.03 -15.97 -3.62
C GLY A 41 -4.09 -16.83 -2.93
N GLY A 42 -4.98 -16.25 -2.12
CA GLY A 42 -5.97 -16.98 -1.33
C GLY A 42 -7.00 -17.72 -2.19
N THR A 43 -7.36 -17.20 -3.36
CA THR A 43 -8.27 -17.89 -4.29
C THR A 43 -7.61 -19.10 -4.93
N THR A 44 -6.33 -18.98 -5.31
CA THR A 44 -5.54 -20.10 -5.83
C THR A 44 -5.32 -21.15 -4.74
N ALA A 45 -4.97 -20.71 -3.53
CA ALA A 45 -4.79 -21.59 -2.38
C ALA A 45 -6.07 -22.35 -2.03
N ALA A 46 -7.23 -21.71 -2.05
CA ALA A 46 -8.51 -22.37 -1.78
C ALA A 46 -8.92 -23.35 -2.89
N ARG A 47 -8.69 -22.98 -4.16
CA ARG A 47 -9.04 -23.81 -5.32
C ARG A 47 -8.25 -25.11 -5.38
N ASP A 48 -6.94 -25.02 -5.21
CA ASP A 48 -6.01 -26.15 -5.38
C ASP A 48 -5.50 -26.69 -4.03
N HIS A 49 -6.21 -26.44 -2.92
CA HIS A 49 -5.75 -26.75 -1.56
C HIS A 49 -5.31 -28.21 -1.39
N GLU A 50 -6.10 -29.17 -1.91
CA GLU A 50 -5.78 -30.60 -1.87
C GLU A 50 -4.49 -30.93 -2.64
N ARG A 51 -4.30 -30.31 -3.81
CA ARG A 51 -3.14 -30.55 -4.70
C ARG A 51 -1.87 -29.92 -4.14
N LEU A 52 -2.02 -28.79 -3.46
CA LEU A 52 -0.93 -28.02 -2.88
C LEU A 52 -0.57 -28.48 -1.46
N GLY A 53 -1.39 -29.33 -0.84
CA GLY A 53 -1.23 -29.75 0.56
C GLY A 53 -1.44 -28.61 1.56
N ILE A 54 -2.26 -27.61 1.19
CA ILE A 54 -2.55 -26.44 2.02
C ILE A 54 -3.92 -26.67 2.69
N PRO A 55 -4.11 -26.27 3.96
CA PRO A 55 -5.41 -26.38 4.61
C PRO A 55 -6.49 -25.60 3.85
N GLU A 56 -7.70 -26.16 3.79
CA GLU A 56 -8.85 -25.41 3.31
C GLU A 56 -9.20 -24.32 4.35
N PHE A 57 -9.09 -23.06 3.96
CA PHE A 57 -9.38 -21.92 4.82
C PHE A 57 -9.87 -20.75 3.96
N PRO A 58 -10.78 -19.89 4.45
CA PRO A 58 -11.29 -18.74 3.70
C PRO A 58 -10.28 -17.58 3.66
N TYR A 59 -9.08 -17.84 3.13
CA TYR A 59 -7.94 -16.91 3.08
C TYR A 59 -8.33 -15.56 2.48
N THR A 60 -9.02 -15.56 1.34
CA THR A 60 -9.44 -14.34 0.63
C THR A 60 -10.41 -13.50 1.44
N PHE A 61 -11.35 -14.14 2.15
CA PHE A 61 -12.34 -13.44 2.96
C PHE A 61 -11.68 -12.76 4.17
N VAL A 62 -10.85 -13.51 4.91
CA VAL A 62 -10.11 -12.99 6.07
C VAL A 62 -9.13 -11.89 5.64
N ALA A 63 -8.43 -12.08 4.52
CA ALA A 63 -7.54 -11.08 3.95
C ALA A 63 -8.32 -9.82 3.53
N GLY A 64 -9.47 -9.97 2.88
CA GLY A 64 -10.32 -8.84 2.47
C GLY A 64 -10.79 -8.00 3.65
N MET A 65 -11.29 -8.64 4.72
CA MET A 65 -11.68 -7.95 5.95
C MET A 65 -10.48 -7.25 6.61
N THR A 66 -9.34 -7.93 6.69
CA THR A 66 -8.13 -7.35 7.29
C THR A 66 -7.63 -6.17 6.47
N LEU A 67 -7.70 -6.25 5.14
CA LEU A 67 -7.32 -5.16 4.24
C LEU A 67 -8.21 -3.94 4.45
N ALA A 68 -9.52 -4.12 4.59
CA ALA A 68 -10.45 -3.04 4.89
C ALA A 68 -10.09 -2.34 6.21
N VAL A 69 -9.80 -3.10 7.26
CA VAL A 69 -9.35 -2.56 8.56
C VAL A 69 -8.03 -1.81 8.40
N LEU A 70 -7.05 -2.37 7.68
CA LEU A 70 -5.77 -1.72 7.42
C LEU A 70 -5.94 -0.40 6.67
N LEU A 71 -6.77 -0.36 5.64
CA LEU A 71 -7.06 0.86 4.88
C LEU A 71 -7.72 1.94 5.77
N VAL A 72 -8.61 1.55 6.68
CA VAL A 72 -9.21 2.47 7.67
C VAL A 72 -8.14 3.00 8.64
N VAL A 73 -7.30 2.11 9.18
CA VAL A 73 -6.20 2.48 10.08
C VAL A 73 -5.20 3.40 9.36
N PHE A 74 -4.88 3.10 8.11
CA PHE A 74 -4.02 3.91 7.25
C PHE A 74 -4.59 5.29 7.01
N ARG A 75 -5.87 5.37 6.65
CA ARG A 75 -6.58 6.63 6.44
C ARG A 75 -6.58 7.51 7.69
N ARG A 76 -6.72 6.89 8.87
CA ARG A 76 -6.68 7.59 10.16
C ARG A 76 -5.26 8.01 10.56
N ARG A 77 -4.26 7.14 10.42
CA ARG A 77 -2.87 7.36 10.88
C ARG A 77 -2.02 8.22 9.94
N SER A 78 -2.20 8.10 8.63
CA SER A 78 -1.38 8.84 7.65
C SER A 78 -1.90 10.25 7.33
N GLY A 79 -3.03 10.65 7.92
CA GLY A 79 -3.70 11.91 7.58
C GLY A 79 -4.39 11.89 6.21
N LEU A 80 -4.51 10.72 5.56
CA LEU A 80 -5.16 10.55 4.26
C LEU A 80 -6.63 11.04 4.24
N HIS A 81 -7.30 11.10 5.39
CA HIS A 81 -8.62 11.73 5.49
C HIS A 81 -8.63 13.23 5.14
N LEU A 82 -7.48 13.92 5.21
CA LEU A 82 -7.30 15.32 4.81
C LEU A 82 -7.10 15.47 3.29
N LEU A 83 -6.77 14.39 2.55
CA LEU A 83 -6.60 14.45 1.08
C LEU A 83 -7.87 14.81 0.33
N TRP A 84 -9.03 14.44 0.88
CA TRP A 84 -10.32 14.76 0.26
C TRP A 84 -10.83 16.15 0.61
N ARG A 85 -10.13 16.91 1.47
CA ARG A 85 -10.67 18.19 1.95
C ARG A 85 -10.07 19.46 1.38
N SER A 86 -8.87 19.53 0.79
CA SER A 86 -8.49 20.82 0.15
C SER A 86 -7.35 20.85 -0.87
N THR A 87 -6.36 19.95 -0.89
CA THR A 87 -5.25 20.07 -1.86
C THR A 87 -4.40 18.80 -1.85
N PRO A 88 -4.45 17.95 -2.88
CA PRO A 88 -3.62 16.75 -2.92
C PRO A 88 -2.12 17.12 -3.02
N TYR A 89 -1.27 16.45 -2.25
CA TYR A 89 0.18 16.59 -2.37
C TYR A 89 0.64 16.28 -3.81
N PRO A 90 1.54 17.07 -4.42
CA PRO A 90 2.02 16.84 -5.78
C PRO A 90 2.62 15.43 -5.98
N ALA A 91 3.27 14.87 -4.96
CA ALA A 91 3.75 13.49 -4.98
C ALA A 91 2.63 12.47 -5.24
N LEU A 92 1.41 12.71 -4.72
CA LEU A 92 0.30 11.80 -4.91
C LEU A 92 -0.16 11.78 -6.36
N LYS A 93 -0.28 12.94 -7.00
CA LYS A 93 -0.59 13.05 -8.44
C LYS A 93 0.48 12.36 -9.29
N ARG A 94 1.77 12.57 -8.98
CA ARG A 94 2.89 11.93 -9.70
C ARG A 94 2.90 10.42 -9.57
N GLN A 95 2.56 9.89 -8.39
CA GLN A 95 2.61 8.45 -8.12
C GLN A 95 1.29 7.72 -8.40
N GLN A 96 0.20 8.42 -8.68
CA GLN A 96 -1.13 7.80 -8.83
C GLN A 96 -1.17 6.78 -9.97
N VAL A 97 -0.71 7.16 -11.17
CA VAL A 97 -0.69 6.27 -12.34
C VAL A 97 0.20 5.05 -12.09
N ARG A 98 1.39 5.26 -11.53
CA ARG A 98 2.31 4.16 -11.21
C ARG A 98 1.73 3.22 -10.16
N THR A 99 1.12 3.76 -9.11
CA THR A 99 0.53 2.95 -8.03
C THR A 99 -0.66 2.16 -8.55
N ALA A 100 -1.53 2.78 -9.36
CA ALA A 100 -2.62 2.09 -10.04
C ALA A 100 -2.10 0.99 -10.96
N GLY A 101 -1.06 1.26 -11.76
CA GLY A 101 -0.43 0.28 -12.63
C GLY A 101 0.14 -0.92 -11.87
N VAL A 102 0.81 -0.69 -10.73
CA VAL A 102 1.31 -1.78 -9.88
C VAL A 102 0.16 -2.62 -9.32
N MET A 103 -0.92 -1.99 -8.82
CA MET A 103 -2.03 -2.73 -8.24
C MET A 103 -2.82 -3.52 -9.28
N VAL A 104 -3.24 -2.86 -10.36
CA VAL A 104 -4.04 -3.47 -11.43
C VAL A 104 -3.21 -4.47 -12.22
N GLY A 105 -1.98 -4.12 -12.60
CA GLY A 105 -1.10 -4.99 -13.36
C GLY A 105 -0.81 -6.30 -12.63
N GLY A 106 -0.53 -6.26 -11.33
CA GLY A 106 -0.32 -7.48 -10.56
C GLY A 106 -1.59 -8.31 -10.39
N ALA A 107 -2.76 -7.69 -10.19
CA ALA A 107 -4.02 -8.42 -10.16
C ALA A 107 -4.31 -9.15 -11.49
N LEU A 108 -3.97 -8.53 -12.63
CA LEU A 108 -4.13 -9.16 -13.95
C LEU A 108 -3.18 -10.34 -14.17
N VAL A 109 -1.93 -10.24 -13.70
CA VAL A 109 -0.97 -11.35 -13.77
C VAL A 109 -1.43 -12.52 -12.90
N GLU A 110 -1.90 -12.24 -11.67
CA GLU A 110 -2.45 -13.27 -10.79
C GLU A 110 -3.68 -13.95 -11.43
N LEU A 111 -4.59 -13.18 -12.03
CA LEU A 111 -5.74 -13.72 -12.75
C LEU A 111 -5.30 -14.64 -13.90
N ALA A 112 -4.28 -14.23 -14.68
CA ALA A 112 -3.76 -15.06 -15.76
C ALA A 112 -3.18 -16.38 -15.24
N LEU A 113 -2.41 -16.35 -14.15
CA LEU A 113 -1.84 -17.55 -13.52
C LEU A 113 -2.93 -18.44 -12.92
N TYR A 114 -3.94 -17.86 -12.28
CA TYR A 114 -5.11 -18.57 -11.74
C TYR A 114 -5.87 -19.33 -12.84
N LEU A 115 -6.09 -18.69 -14.00
CA LEU A 115 -6.76 -19.31 -15.15
C LEU A 115 -5.92 -20.44 -15.77
N LEU A 116 -4.59 -20.37 -15.65
CA LEU A 116 -3.68 -21.42 -16.12
C LEU A 116 -3.51 -22.58 -15.11
N GLY A 117 -3.85 -22.37 -13.84
CA GLY A 117 -3.75 -23.36 -12.76
C GLY A 117 -4.49 -24.67 -13.02
N ASP A 118 -5.62 -24.61 -13.75
CA ASP A 118 -6.38 -25.80 -14.16
C ASP A 118 -5.59 -26.77 -15.02
N ARG A 119 -4.63 -26.24 -15.77
CA ARG A 119 -3.87 -27.01 -16.76
C ARG A 119 -2.54 -27.50 -16.18
N TRP A 120 -1.94 -26.76 -15.23
CA TRP A 120 -0.60 -27.03 -14.71
C TRP A 120 -0.50 -26.65 -13.23
N ILE A 121 -0.19 -27.61 -12.34
CA ILE A 121 0.03 -27.33 -10.91
C ILE A 121 1.19 -26.34 -10.66
N ALA A 122 2.17 -26.31 -11.57
CA ALA A 122 3.25 -25.32 -11.55
C ALA A 122 2.74 -23.88 -11.68
N ALA A 123 1.62 -23.66 -12.39
CA ALA A 123 0.99 -22.34 -12.51
C ALA A 123 0.33 -21.92 -11.18
N SER A 124 -0.26 -22.85 -10.42
CA SER A 124 -0.80 -22.58 -9.08
C SER A 124 0.32 -22.18 -8.10
N TRP A 125 1.46 -22.88 -8.14
CA TRP A 125 2.64 -22.47 -7.36
C TRP A 125 3.21 -21.12 -7.82
N ALA A 126 3.26 -20.87 -9.14
CA ALA A 126 3.71 -19.60 -9.68
C ALA A 126 2.82 -18.44 -9.24
N ALA A 127 1.50 -18.63 -9.19
CA ALA A 127 0.55 -17.66 -8.66
C ALA A 127 0.84 -17.34 -7.19
N LEU A 128 1.02 -18.36 -6.33
CA LEU A 128 1.33 -18.13 -4.92
C LEU A 128 2.65 -17.37 -4.71
N VAL A 129 3.70 -17.74 -5.45
CA VAL A 129 4.98 -17.03 -5.42
C VAL A 129 4.81 -15.59 -5.92
N PHE A 130 4.08 -15.40 -7.01
CA PHE A 130 3.79 -14.08 -7.56
C PHE A 130 3.00 -13.21 -6.58
N ALA A 131 1.97 -13.74 -5.91
CA ALA A 131 1.18 -13.02 -4.91
C ALA A 131 2.06 -12.50 -3.76
N VAL A 132 3.01 -13.30 -3.28
CA VAL A 132 4.00 -12.87 -2.26
C VAL A 132 4.89 -11.76 -2.81
N LEU A 133 5.47 -11.93 -4.00
CA LEU A 133 6.33 -10.91 -4.63
C LEU A 133 5.57 -9.60 -4.89
N HIS A 134 4.31 -9.70 -5.30
CA HIS A 134 3.44 -8.55 -5.54
C HIS A 134 3.10 -7.83 -4.23
N GLY A 135 2.84 -8.56 -3.14
CA GLY A 135 2.68 -7.99 -1.80
C GLY A 135 3.91 -7.19 -1.35
N VAL A 136 5.13 -7.68 -1.64
CA VAL A 136 6.40 -6.96 -1.41
C VAL A 136 6.50 -5.72 -2.28
N LEU A 137 6.14 -5.81 -3.56
CA LEU A 137 6.18 -4.69 -4.50
C LEU A 137 5.22 -3.55 -4.11
N VAL A 138 3.97 -3.88 -3.78
CA VAL A 138 2.96 -2.90 -3.32
C VAL A 138 3.43 -2.24 -2.03
N THR A 139 4.03 -3.00 -1.13
CA THR A 139 4.66 -2.51 0.09
C THR A 139 5.80 -1.53 -0.16
N ALA A 140 6.69 -1.85 -1.12
CA ALA A 140 7.75 -0.95 -1.53
C ALA A 140 7.17 0.35 -2.13
N GLN A 141 6.12 0.26 -2.93
CA GLN A 141 5.41 1.41 -3.51
C GLN A 141 4.75 2.27 -2.43
N LEU A 142 4.10 1.68 -1.42
CA LEU A 142 3.53 2.40 -0.27
C LEU A 142 4.60 3.14 0.54
N ARG A 143 5.75 2.49 0.79
CA ARG A 143 6.90 3.15 1.44
C ARG A 143 7.42 4.32 0.64
N ARG A 144 7.50 4.19 -0.69
CA ARG A 144 7.92 5.25 -1.60
C ARG A 144 6.97 6.45 -1.54
N VAL A 145 5.68 6.21 -1.71
CA VAL A 145 4.66 7.27 -1.66
C VAL A 145 4.70 7.99 -0.31
N ASN A 146 4.82 7.27 0.81
CA ASN A 146 4.95 7.90 2.12
C ASN A 146 6.23 8.76 2.25
N ARG A 147 7.37 8.28 1.75
CA ARG A 147 8.62 9.07 1.75
C ARG A 147 8.47 10.37 0.94
N GLU A 148 7.83 10.30 -0.23
CA GLU A 148 7.62 11.46 -1.09
C GLU A 148 6.63 12.47 -0.46
N ILE A 149 5.53 12.01 0.16
CA ILE A 149 4.61 12.87 0.92
C ILE A 149 5.34 13.57 2.08
N ARG A 150 6.20 12.85 2.81
CA ARG A 150 6.98 13.44 3.91
C ARG A 150 7.99 14.48 3.42
N ALA A 151 8.53 14.31 2.21
CA ALA A 151 9.39 15.32 1.58
C ALA A 151 8.57 16.57 1.23
N ASP A 152 7.42 16.40 0.56
CA ASP A 152 6.51 17.50 0.21
C ASP A 152 6.08 18.30 1.47
N ILE A 153 5.78 17.64 2.59
CA ILE A 153 5.44 18.30 3.87
C ILE A 153 6.60 19.13 4.43
N ARG A 154 7.83 18.59 4.41
CA ARG A 154 9.02 19.29 4.94
C ARG A 154 9.33 20.54 4.13
N GLU A 155 9.16 20.44 2.83
CA GLU A 155 9.42 21.53 1.88
C GLU A 155 8.24 22.51 1.78
N GLY A 156 7.11 22.19 2.42
CA GLY A 156 5.91 23.04 2.37
C GLY A 156 5.21 23.04 1.02
N ARG A 157 5.42 22.00 0.19
CA ARG A 157 4.74 21.83 -1.09
C ARG A 157 3.33 21.29 -0.84
N SER A 158 2.36 22.16 -0.62
CA SER A 158 0.94 21.83 -0.73
C SER A 158 0.46 22.24 -2.13
N GLY A 159 -0.13 21.31 -2.87
CA GLY A 159 -0.42 21.53 -4.28
C GLY A 159 -1.56 22.51 -4.52
N SER A 160 -1.30 23.82 -4.55
CA SER A 160 -2.16 24.78 -5.26
C SER A 160 -2.11 24.44 -6.76
N ALA A 161 -3.23 24.00 -7.30
CA ALA A 161 -3.60 24.35 -8.67
C ALA A 161 -4.44 25.63 -8.58
#